data_AF-A0A5J4NCX3-F1
#
_entry.id   AF-A0A5J4NCX3-F1
#
_cell.length_a   1.000
_cell.length_b   1.000
_cell.length_c   1.000
_cell.angle_alpha   90.00
_cell.angle_beta   90.00
_cell.angle_gamma   90.00
#
_symmetry.space_group_name_H-M   'P 1'
#
loop_
_entity.id
_entity.type
_entity.pdbx_description
1 polymer ?
#
loop_
_entity_poly.entity_id
_entity_poly.type
_entity_poly.pdbx_seq_one_letter_code
_entity_poly.pdbx_strand_id
1 'polypeptide(L)'
;MDADMQRRVLQEVQNQKFQHLSHQLTSVCWDRCVTKLSTSLDSKVKGCIENCVERYIDVSGAISRQQNRNRMTFADVEPAD
;
A
#
# COMPACT_ATOMS: atom_id res chain seq x y z
N MET A 1 -4.29 -18.54 24.85
CA MET A 1 -3.30 -18.32 23.77
C MET A 1 -2.04 -17.78 24.41
N ASP A 2 -0.88 -18.32 24.02
CA ASP A 2 0.44 -17.93 24.55
C ASP A 2 0.89 -16.57 23.98
N ALA A 3 1.55 -15.74 24.79
CA ALA A 3 1.99 -14.40 24.40
C ALA A 3 3.03 -14.41 23.27
N ASP A 4 3.90 -15.42 23.21
CA ASP A 4 4.90 -15.55 22.14
C ASP A 4 4.26 -15.96 20.82
N MET A 5 3.22 -16.79 20.87
CA MET A 5 2.44 -17.14 19.68
C MET A 5 1.77 -15.90 19.09
N GLN A 6 1.14 -15.06 19.92
CA GLN A 6 0.52 -13.80 19.45
C GLN A 6 1.54 -12.86 18.80
N ARG A 7 2.74 -12.72 19.38
CA ARG A 7 3.80 -11.89 18.77
C ARG A 7 4.21 -12.39 17.39
N ARG A 8 4.42 -13.70 17.23
CA ARG A 8 4.80 -14.30 15.95
C ARG A 8 3.73 -14.11 14.89
N VAL A 9 2.45 -14.28 15.26
CA VAL A 9 1.33 -14.01 14.35
C VAL A 9 1.31 -12.55 13.92
N LEU A 10 1.49 -11.60 14.84
CA LEU A 10 1.50 -10.17 14.50
C LEU A 10 2.66 -9.80 13.55
N GLN A 11 3.84 -10.39 13.76
CA GLN A 11 4.98 -10.21 12.87
C GLN A 11 4.70 -10.77 11.47
N GLU A 12 4.12 -11.97 11.39
CA GLU A 12 3.78 -12.59 10.10
C GLU A 12 2.72 -11.79 9.35
N VAL A 13 1.71 -11.27 10.07
CA VAL A 13 0.70 -10.37 9.47
C VAL A 13 1.34 -9.10 8.93
N GLN A 14 2.32 -8.51 9.61
CA GLN A 14 3.05 -7.35 9.07
C GLN A 14 3.85 -7.73 7.82
N ASN A 15 4.53 -8.87 7.82
CA ASN A 15 5.28 -9.35 6.66
C ASN A 15 4.36 -9.56 5.45
N GLN A 16 3.21 -10.22 5.64
CA GLN A 16 2.24 -10.45 4.57
C GLN A 16 1.69 -9.14 4.00
N LYS A 17 1.40 -8.15 4.85
CA LYS A 17 0.97 -6.82 4.41
C LYS A 17 2.05 -6.13 3.57
N PHE A 18 3.30 -6.21 3.99
CA PHE A 18 4.43 -5.66 3.23
C PHE A 18 4.59 -6.35 1.87
N GLN A 19 4.52 -7.68 1.82
CA GLN A 19 4.60 -8.42 0.56
C GLN A 19 3.47 -8.02 -0.39
N HIS A 20 2.25 -7.90 0.11
CA HIS A 20 1.12 -7.45 -0.69
C HIS A 20 1.33 -6.04 -1.26
N LEU A 21 1.78 -5.09 -0.43
CA LEU A 21 2.09 -3.73 -0.88
C LEU A 21 3.21 -3.72 -1.92
N SER A 22 4.26 -4.52 -1.70
CA SER A 22 5.38 -4.66 -2.64
C SER A 22 4.91 -5.15 -4.01
N HIS A 23 4.04 -6.16 -4.05
CA HIS A 23 3.45 -6.64 -5.30
C HIS A 23 2.57 -5.59 -5.99
N GLN A 24 1.76 -4.85 -5.24
CA GLN A 24 0.94 -3.76 -5.79
C GLN A 24 1.81 -2.64 -6.39
N LEU A 25 2.80 -2.16 -5.64
CA LEU A 25 3.76 -1.16 -6.10
C LEU A 25 4.49 -1.64 -7.36
N THR A 26 4.93 -2.89 -7.36
CA THR A 26 5.60 -3.50 -8.53
C THR A 26 4.69 -3.46 -9.74
N SER A 27 3.45 -3.95 -9.63
CA SER A 27 2.51 -3.96 -10.75
C SER A 27 2.22 -2.56 -11.27
N VAL A 28 1.85 -1.63 -10.38
CA VAL A 28 1.45 -0.28 -10.77
C VAL A 28 2.63 0.50 -11.36
N CYS A 29 3.79 0.48 -10.71
CA CYS A 29 4.93 1.25 -11.17
C CYS A 29 5.62 0.63 -12.39
N TRP A 30 5.54 -0.69 -12.56
CA TRP A 30 5.97 -1.34 -13.80
C TRP A 30 5.17 -0.83 -15.00
N ASP A 31 3.83 -0.90 -14.92
CA ASP A 31 2.95 -0.47 -16.00
C ASP A 31 3.09 1.03 -16.34
N ARG A 32 3.47 1.85 -15.36
CA ARG A 32 3.63 3.30 -15.53
C ARG A 32 5.00 3.71 -16.04
N CYS A 33 6.06 3.05 -15.60
CA CYS A 33 7.42 3.51 -15.87
C CYS A 33 8.18 2.67 -16.90
N VAL A 34 7.82 1.40 -17.09
CA VAL A 34 8.53 0.49 -17.99
C VAL A 34 7.78 0.37 -19.31
N THR A 35 8.20 1.18 -20.28
CA THR A 35 7.57 1.21 -21.62
C THR A 35 8.26 0.32 -22.65
N LYS A 36 9.51 -0.08 -22.39
CA LYS A 36 10.32 -0.92 -23.28
C LYS A 36 11.09 -1.93 -22.46
N LEU A 37 11.15 -3.16 -22.95
CA LEU A 37 12.00 -4.20 -22.39
C LEU A 37 13.45 -3.92 -22.78
N SER A 38 14.33 -3.86 -21.78
CA SER A 38 15.76 -3.66 -21.92
C SER A 38 16.48 -4.61 -20.97
N THR A 39 17.76 -4.89 -21.22
CA THR A 39 18.59 -5.72 -20.34
C THR A 39 18.86 -5.07 -18.99
N SER A 40 18.66 -3.76 -18.87
CA SER A 40 18.74 -3.02 -17.61
C SER A 40 17.77 -1.86 -17.57
N LEU A 41 17.39 -1.44 -16.34
CA LEU A 41 16.65 -0.22 -16.11
C LEU A 41 17.59 0.97 -16.29
N ASP A 42 17.34 1.79 -17.31
CA ASP A 42 18.08 3.04 -17.51
C ASP A 42 17.77 4.06 -16.39
N SER A 43 18.54 5.13 -16.33
CA SER A 43 18.40 6.16 -15.27
C SER A 43 17.03 6.83 -15.25
N LYS A 44 16.36 6.97 -16.42
CA LYS A 44 15.03 7.57 -16.49
C LYS A 44 13.99 6.62 -15.92
N VAL A 45 14.07 5.32 -16.24
CA VAL A 45 13.16 4.31 -15.70
C VAL A 45 13.34 4.17 -14.19
N LYS A 46 14.59 4.15 -13.70
CA LYS A 46 14.88 4.12 -12.26
C LYS A 46 14.27 5.32 -11.53
N GLY A 47 14.54 6.54 -12.02
CA GLY A 47 13.98 7.76 -11.43
C GLY A 47 12.45 7.78 -11.50
N CYS A 48 11.84 7.27 -12.58
CA CYS A 48 10.38 7.12 -12.66
C CYS A 48 9.84 6.19 -11.58
N ILE A 49 10.45 5.01 -11.41
CA ILE A 49 9.99 4.01 -10.41
C ILE A 49 10.11 4.58 -8.98
N GLU A 50 11.22 5.25 -8.65
CA GLU A 50 11.40 5.91 -7.35
C GLU A 50 10.27 6.92 -7.08
N ASN A 51 10.03 7.83 -8.02
CA ASN A 51 8.94 8.80 -7.91
C ASN A 51 7.56 8.13 -7.85
N CYS A 52 7.33 7.09 -8.66
CA CYS A 52 6.06 6.38 -8.69
C CYS A 52 5.74 5.74 -7.32
N VAL A 53 6.72 5.07 -6.71
CA VAL A 53 6.56 4.43 -5.40
C VAL A 53 6.26 5.48 -4.33
N GLU A 54 7.03 6.58 -4.27
CA GLU A 54 6.78 7.67 -3.33
C GLU A 54 5.38 8.26 -3.48
N ARG A 55 4.99 8.61 -4.71
CA ARG A 55 3.66 9.19 -4.99
C ARG A 55 2.54 8.21 -4.65
N TYR A 56 2.70 6.92 -4.93
CA TYR A 56 1.69 5.90 -4.61
C TYR A 56 1.47 5.80 -3.10
N ILE A 57 2.55 5.75 -2.31
CA ILE A 57 2.47 5.68 -0.85
C ILE A 57 1.83 6.95 -0.28
N ASP A 58 2.25 8.13 -0.75
CA ASP A 58 1.69 9.42 -0.31
C ASP A 58 0.17 9.50 -0.53
N VAL A 59 -0.27 9.17 -1.75
CA VAL A 59 -1.69 9.22 -2.14
C VAL A 59 -2.49 8.15 -1.41
N SER A 60 -2.00 6.91 -1.35
CA SER A 60 -2.68 5.81 -0.64
C SER A 60 -2.85 6.15 0.85
N GLY A 61 -1.83 6.76 1.47
CA GLY A 61 -1.90 7.25 2.84
C GLY A 61 -2.91 8.39 2.99
N ALA A 62 -2.94 9.35 2.05
CA ALA A 62 -3.90 10.45 2.06
C ALA A 62 -5.35 9.97 1.95
N ILE A 63 -5.62 9.02 1.03
CA ILE A 63 -6.93 8.39 0.86
C ILE A 63 -7.32 7.62 2.12
N SER A 64 -6.41 6.82 2.69
CA SER A 64 -6.69 6.07 3.93
C SER A 64 -7.05 6.99 5.09
N ARG A 65 -6.33 8.11 5.25
CA ARG A 65 -6.66 9.14 6.26
C ARG A 65 -8.02 9.79 6.00
N GLN A 66 -8.33 10.08 4.73
CA GLN A 66 -9.62 10.67 4.36
C GLN A 66 -10.77 9.70 4.61
N GLN A 67 -10.61 8.42 4.25
CA GLN A 67 -11.59 7.38 4.54
C GLN A 67 -11.85 7.27 6.03
N ASN A 68 -10.79 7.29 6.86
CA ASN A 68 -10.96 7.24 8.31
C ASN A 68 -11.67 8.48 8.87
N ARG A 69 -11.43 9.68 8.30
CA ARG A 69 -12.19 10.90 8.64
C ARG A 69 -13.66 10.82 8.27
N ASN A 70 -13.96 10.24 7.11
CA ASN A 70 -15.32 10.12 6.58
C ASN A 70 -16.04 8.84 7.03
N ARG A 71 -15.39 8.00 7.85
CA ARG A 71 -15.96 6.75 8.31
C ARG A 71 -16.99 7.05 9.41
N MET A 72 -18.27 7.07 9.05
CA MET A 72 -19.35 6.96 10.03
C MET A 72 -19.14 5.66 10.81
N THR A 73 -19.01 5.76 12.12
CA THR A 73 -19.00 4.58 12.98
C THR A 73 -20.44 4.08 13.14
N PHE A 74 -20.62 2.83 13.55
CA PHE A 74 -21.96 2.31 13.89
C PHE A 74 -22.72 3.18 14.91
N ALA A 75 -21.99 3.98 15.70
CA ALA A 75 -22.58 4.91 16.66
C ALA A 75 -23.10 6.23 16.03
N ASP A 76 -22.68 6.55 14.80
CA ASP A 76 -23.09 7.77 14.07
C ASP A 76 -24.28 7.54 13.12
N VAL A 77 -24.75 6.29 13.00
CA VAL A 77 -25.94 5.94 12.21
C VAL A 77 -27.16 6.13 13.10
N GLU A 78 -27.85 7.27 12.98
CA GLU A 78 -29.20 7.40 13.54
C GLU A 78 -30.13 6.39 12.84
N PRO A 79 -30.92 5.61 13.59
CA PRO A 79 -31.90 4.72 13.00
C PRO A 79 -32.90 5.56 12.20
N ALA A 80 -33.08 5.23 10.93
CA ALA A 80 -34.12 5.84 10.12
C ALA A 80 -35.50 5.47 10.71
N ASP A 81 -36.33 6.50 10.94
CA ASP A 81 -37.74 6.37 11.31
C ASP A 81 -38.53 5.46 10.35
#